data_AF-A0A7S0ANZ9-F1
#
_entry.id   AF-A0A7S0ANZ9-F1
#
_cell.length_a   1.000
_cell.length_b   1.000
_cell.length_c   1.000
_cell.angle_alpha   90.00
_cell.angle_beta   90.00
_cell.angle_gamma   90.00
#
_symmetry.space_group_name_H-M   'P 1'
#
loop_
_entity.id
_entity.type
_entity.pdbx_description
1 polymer ?
#
loop_
_entity_poly.entity_id
_entity_poly.type
_entity_poly.pdbx_seq_one_letter_code
_entity_poly.pdbx_strand_id
1 'polypeptide(L)'
;RTDFVRAVVEPSRVIFLDSRHPTFAAFVQEFRNTWRSAECAGAFNGWAIECIICAAVNMHSLRLQVVKPVVESVLGSVRTRTFNCLLQLYPLKMMLSSFVEQMRPLVQGLRQTVQRELEAEAEA
;
A
#
# COMPACT_ATOMS: atom_id res chain seq x y z
N ARG A 1 8.31 5.35 -2.68
CA ARG A 1 7.17 5.84 -3.49
C ARG A 1 6.08 4.79 -3.46
N THR A 2 4.86 5.16 -3.07
CA THR A 2 3.66 4.31 -3.17
C THR A 2 2.74 4.82 -4.28
N ASP A 3 1.63 4.14 -4.51
CA ASP A 3 0.63 4.46 -5.52
C ASP A 3 -0.11 5.79 -5.25
N PHE A 4 -0.37 6.13 -3.99
CA PHE A 4 -1.06 7.38 -3.59
C PHE A 4 -0.16 8.41 -2.87
N VAL A 5 0.96 7.98 -2.28
CA VAL A 5 1.92 8.86 -1.58
C VAL A 5 3.29 8.84 -2.24
N ARG A 6 3.78 10.05 -2.52
CA ARG A 6 5.18 10.29 -2.89
C ARG A 6 5.78 11.14 -1.79
N ALA A 7 6.79 10.60 -1.12
CA ALA A 7 7.43 11.27 0.00
C ALA A 7 8.94 11.05 -0.03
N VAL A 8 9.66 12.06 0.43
CA VAL A 8 11.07 11.97 0.82
C VAL A 8 11.11 12.11 2.34
N VAL A 9 11.63 11.08 3.01
CA VAL A 9 11.74 11.05 4.47
C VAL A 9 13.18 11.35 4.84
N GLU A 10 13.37 12.40 5.62
CA GLU A 10 14.63 12.77 6.26
C GLU A 10 14.54 12.50 7.77
N PRO A 11 15.67 12.48 8.50
CA PRO A 11 15.68 12.20 9.94
C PRO A 11 14.72 13.07 10.77
N SER A 12 14.50 14.33 10.37
CA SER A 12 13.71 15.31 11.14
C SER A 12 12.49 15.87 10.39
N ARG A 13 12.28 15.52 9.12
CA ARG A 13 11.17 16.04 8.32
C ARG A 13 10.76 15.09 7.21
N VAL A 14 9.51 15.22 6.77
CA VAL A 14 9.00 14.52 5.59
C VAL A 14 8.50 15.54 4.57
N ILE A 15 8.96 15.37 3.34
CA ILE A 15 8.51 16.18 2.20
C ILE A 15 7.57 15.32 1.37
N PHE A 16 6.29 15.66 1.40
CA PHE A 16 5.30 15.03 0.53
C PHE A 16 5.22 15.76 -0.81
N LEU A 17 5.34 15.01 -1.90
CA LEU A 17 5.14 15.50 -3.25
C LEU A 17 3.66 15.37 -3.60
N ASP A 18 3.00 16.51 -3.87
CA ASP A 18 1.57 16.56 -4.12
C ASP A 18 1.16 15.67 -5.30
N SER A 19 0.17 14.80 -5.05
CA SER A 19 -0.41 13.90 -6.05
C SER A 19 -1.78 14.39 -6.57
N ARG A 20 -2.30 15.51 -6.04
CA ARG A 20 -3.66 16.05 -6.30
C ARG A 20 -4.79 15.06 -6.04
N HIS A 21 -4.52 13.96 -5.33
CA HIS A 21 -5.51 12.94 -5.01
C HIS A 21 -6.21 13.28 -3.69
N PRO A 22 -7.54 13.21 -3.59
CA PRO A 22 -8.26 13.55 -2.35
C PRO A 22 -7.83 12.68 -1.17
N THR A 23 -7.57 11.39 -1.41
CA THR A 23 -7.05 10.47 -0.39
C THR A 23 -5.65 10.85 0.10
N PHE A 24 -4.82 11.47 -0.75
CA PHE A 24 -3.50 11.95 -0.34
C PHE A 24 -3.64 13.17 0.58
N ALA A 25 -4.53 14.12 0.27
CA ALA A 25 -4.78 15.27 1.14
C ALA A 25 -5.27 14.84 2.54
N ALA A 26 -6.21 13.89 2.59
CA ALA A 26 -6.69 13.31 3.84
C ALA A 26 -5.56 12.64 4.64
N PHE A 27 -4.74 11.81 3.97
CA PHE A 27 -3.59 11.16 4.59
C PHE A 27 -2.60 12.18 5.18
N VAL A 28 -2.24 13.23 4.46
CA VAL A 28 -1.29 14.25 4.95
C VAL A 28 -1.86 14.99 6.16
N GLN A 29 -3.17 15.25 6.18
CA GLN A 29 -3.83 15.87 7.33
C GLN A 29 -3.79 14.95 8.56
N GLU A 30 -4.16 13.68 8.38
CA GLU A 30 -4.13 12.67 9.44
C GLU A 30 -2.72 12.46 9.97
N PHE A 31 -1.73 12.28 9.09
CA PHE A 31 -0.31 12.16 9.43
C PHE A 31 0.18 13.28 10.34
N ARG A 32 -0.16 14.54 10.01
CA ARG A 32 0.22 15.72 10.83
C ARG A 32 -0.47 15.72 12.20
N ASN A 33 -1.73 15.30 12.25
CA ASN A 33 -2.47 15.24 13.51
C ASN A 33 -1.91 14.16 14.42
N THR A 34 -1.64 12.97 13.87
CA THR A 34 -1.09 11.84 14.61
C THR A 34 0.28 12.16 15.18
N TRP A 35 1.16 12.85 14.42
CA TRP A 35 2.46 13.29 14.95
C TRP A 35 2.32 14.23 16.15
N ARG A 36 1.40 15.20 16.09
CA ARG A 36 1.19 16.17 17.17
C ARG A 36 0.71 15.52 18.47
N SER A 37 0.01 14.40 18.37
CA SER A 37 -0.47 13.63 19.51
C SER A 37 0.44 12.46 19.89
N ALA A 38 1.48 12.17 19.12
CA ALA A 38 2.32 11.00 19.33
C ALA A 38 3.38 11.28 20.38
N GLU A 39 3.34 10.54 21.48
CA GLU A 39 4.47 10.34 22.39
C GLU A 39 5.43 9.32 21.77
N CYS A 40 6.05 9.67 20.64
CA CYS A 40 6.97 8.76 19.95
C CYS A 40 8.31 8.66 20.69
N ALA A 41 8.59 7.48 21.26
CA ALA A 41 9.90 7.15 21.84
C ALA A 41 10.97 6.82 20.78
N GLY A 42 10.59 6.69 19.50
CA GLY A 42 11.45 6.30 18.38
C GLY A 42 11.89 7.45 17.47
N ALA A 43 12.79 7.13 16.53
CA ALA A 43 13.26 8.10 15.54
C ALA A 43 12.15 8.49 14.54
N PHE A 44 11.99 9.80 14.30
CA PHE A 44 10.92 10.36 13.47
C PHE A 44 10.87 9.76 12.05
N ASN A 45 12.03 9.49 11.45
CA ASN A 45 12.11 8.87 10.13
C ASN A 45 11.52 7.46 10.10
N GLY A 46 11.77 6.64 11.13
CA GLY A 46 11.19 5.30 11.25
C GLY A 46 9.67 5.37 11.35
N TRP A 47 9.18 6.17 12.29
CA TRP A 47 7.75 6.41 12.47
C TRP A 47 7.06 6.89 11.19
N ALA A 48 7.68 7.84 10.48
CA ALA A 48 7.12 8.38 9.26
C ALA A 48 7.05 7.35 8.12
N ILE A 49 8.09 6.52 7.97
CA ILE A 49 8.12 5.43 7.00
C ILE A 49 7.04 4.40 7.32
N GLU A 50 6.92 3.98 8.58
CA GLU A 50 5.89 3.04 9.05
C GLU A 50 4.50 3.56 8.72
N CYS A 51 4.20 4.82 9.05
CA CYS A 51 2.91 5.43 8.76
C CYS A 51 2.57 5.40 7.26
N ILE A 52 3.54 5.69 6.39
CA ILE A 52 3.36 5.64 4.93
C ILE A 52 3.11 4.19 4.46
N ILE A 53 3.85 3.22 4.99
CA ILE A 53 3.71 1.80 4.64
C ILE A 53 2.35 1.28 5.12
N CYS A 54 1.98 1.51 6.37
CA CYS A 54 0.70 1.09 6.94
C CYS A 54 -0.47 1.66 6.14
N ALA A 55 -0.43 2.95 5.79
CA ALA A 55 -1.46 3.55 4.96
C ALA A 55 -1.55 2.91 3.57
N ALA A 56 -0.42 2.59 2.94
CA ALA A 56 -0.41 1.90 1.65
C ALA A 56 -0.96 0.48 1.72
N VAL A 57 -0.53 -0.30 2.71
CA VAL A 57 -1.04 -1.65 2.95
C VAL A 57 -2.55 -1.61 3.21
N ASN A 58 -3.03 -0.66 4.02
CA ASN A 58 -4.45 -0.53 4.32
C ASN A 58 -5.27 -0.18 3.06
N MET A 59 -4.81 0.76 2.24
CA MET A 59 -5.49 1.09 0.98
C MET A 59 -5.54 -0.12 0.03
N HIS A 60 -4.44 -0.84 -0.11
CA HIS A 60 -4.42 -2.04 -0.94
C HIS A 60 -5.33 -3.15 -0.38
N SER A 61 -5.38 -3.32 0.94
CA SER A 61 -6.27 -4.26 1.61
C SER A 61 -7.75 -3.93 1.35
N LEU A 62 -8.15 -2.67 1.53
CA LEU A 62 -9.51 -2.20 1.27
C LEU A 62 -9.91 -2.39 -0.21
N ARG A 63 -9.01 -2.05 -1.14
CA ARG A 63 -9.25 -2.30 -2.56
C ARG A 63 -9.47 -3.78 -2.85
N LEU A 64 -8.65 -4.66 -2.28
CA LEU A 64 -8.79 -6.10 -2.47
C LEU A 64 -10.10 -6.63 -1.87
N GLN A 65 -10.52 -6.13 -0.70
CA GLN A 65 -11.79 -6.51 -0.08
C GLN A 65 -13.00 -6.16 -0.96
N VAL A 66 -12.96 -5.02 -1.65
CA VAL A 66 -14.02 -4.62 -2.59
C VAL A 66 -13.97 -5.45 -3.89
N VAL A 67 -12.77 -5.77 -4.38
CA VAL A 67 -12.57 -6.50 -5.64
C VAL A 67 -12.89 -7.99 -5.51
N LYS A 68 -12.57 -8.61 -4.38
CA LYS A 68 -12.76 -10.04 -4.12
C LYS A 68 -14.17 -10.56 -4.44
N PRO A 69 -15.27 -9.96 -3.93
CA PRO A 69 -16.62 -10.45 -4.24
C PRO A 69 -16.97 -10.32 -5.73
N VAL A 70 -16.45 -9.30 -6.43
CA VAL A 70 -16.65 -9.13 -7.87
C VAL A 70 -15.95 -10.24 -8.64
N VAL A 71 -14.71 -10.58 -8.26
CA VAL A 71 -13.96 -11.69 -8.86
C VAL A 71 -14.71 -13.00 -8.65
N GLU A 72 -15.17 -13.28 -7.44
CA GLU A 72 -15.91 -14.50 -7.10
C GLU A 72 -17.21 -14.62 -7.90
N SER A 73 -17.96 -13.52 -8.03
CA SER A 73 -19.19 -13.48 -8.83
C SER A 73 -18.94 -13.76 -10.31
N VAL A 74 -17.90 -13.13 -10.90
CA VAL A 74 -17.58 -13.36 -12.32
C VAL A 74 -17.08 -14.78 -12.54
N LEU A 75 -16.22 -15.31 -11.68
CA LEU A 75 -15.77 -16.70 -11.77
C LEU A 75 -16.93 -17.70 -11.65
N GLY A 76 -17.89 -17.44 -10.76
CA GLY A 76 -19.11 -18.24 -10.64
C GLY A 76 -19.96 -18.23 -11.93
N SER A 77 -20.03 -17.07 -12.60
CA SER A 77 -20.76 -16.93 -13.86
C SER A 77 -20.07 -17.61 -15.06
N VAL A 78 -18.73 -17.59 -15.08
CA VAL A 78 -17.92 -18.28 -16.11
C VAL A 78 -18.05 -19.80 -15.98
N ARG A 79 -18.15 -20.31 -14.75
CA ARG A 79 -18.32 -21.76 -14.51
C ARG A 79 -19.64 -22.30 -15.07
N THR A 80 -20.63 -21.44 -15.33
CA THR A 80 -21.99 -21.83 -15.71
C THR A 80 -22.40 -21.42 -17.13
N ARG A 81 -21.68 -20.52 -17.83
CA ARG A 81 -22.08 -20.00 -19.17
C ARG A 81 -20.91 -19.71 -20.16
N THR A 82 -21.30 -19.61 -21.43
CA THR A 82 -20.56 -19.48 -22.71
C THR A 82 -19.54 -18.33 -22.85
N PHE A 83 -18.81 -18.36 -23.99
CA PHE A 83 -17.71 -17.49 -24.48
C PHE A 83 -17.73 -16.00 -24.07
N ASN A 84 -18.89 -15.35 -23.97
CA ASN A 84 -19.00 -13.95 -23.56
C ASN A 84 -18.59 -13.71 -22.09
N CYS A 85 -18.74 -14.72 -21.21
CA CYS A 85 -18.26 -14.65 -19.83
C CYS A 85 -16.73 -14.69 -19.75
N LEU A 86 -16.04 -15.31 -20.72
CA LEU A 86 -14.57 -15.31 -20.78
C LEU A 86 -14.02 -13.91 -21.05
N LEU A 87 -14.72 -13.08 -21.82
CA LEU A 87 -14.30 -11.69 -22.08
C LEU A 87 -14.32 -10.84 -20.81
N GLN A 88 -15.19 -11.16 -19.84
CA GLN A 88 -15.25 -10.48 -18.54
C GLN A 88 -14.04 -10.78 -17.65
N LEU A 89 -13.28 -11.85 -17.94
CA LEU A 89 -12.03 -12.15 -17.22
C LEU A 89 -10.89 -11.20 -17.59
N TYR A 90 -10.94 -10.57 -18.77
CA TYR A 90 -9.88 -9.68 -19.22
C TYR A 90 -9.69 -8.45 -18.31
N PRO A 91 -10.73 -7.65 -18.00
CA PRO A 91 -10.59 -6.53 -17.06
C PRO A 91 -10.20 -6.99 -15.65
N LEU A 92 -10.65 -8.15 -15.20
CA LEU A 92 -10.25 -8.76 -13.93
C LEU A 92 -8.75 -9.07 -13.89
N LYS A 93 -8.23 -9.72 -14.93
CA LYS A 93 -6.80 -10.01 -15.07
C LYS A 93 -5.99 -8.71 -15.05
N MET A 94 -6.39 -7.71 -15.83
CA MET A 94 -5.70 -6.41 -15.88
C MET A 94 -5.64 -5.74 -14.51
N MET A 95 -6.76 -5.75 -13.78
CA MET A 95 -6.84 -5.18 -12.44
C MET A 95 -5.93 -5.92 -11.45
N LEU A 96 -5.98 -7.25 -11.42
CA LEU A 96 -5.13 -8.06 -10.53
C LEU A 96 -3.65 -7.93 -10.88
N SER A 97 -3.30 -7.90 -12.16
CA SER A 97 -1.91 -7.66 -12.61
C SER A 97 -1.42 -6.29 -12.16
N SER A 98 -2.25 -5.24 -12.30
CA SER A 98 -1.89 -3.90 -11.82
C SER A 98 -1.69 -3.87 -10.30
N PHE A 99 -2.54 -4.56 -9.54
CA PHE A 99 -2.41 -4.68 -8.09
C PHE A 99 -1.09 -5.33 -7.67
N VAL A 100 -0.71 -6.44 -8.32
CA VAL A 100 0.56 -7.13 -8.05
C VAL A 100 1.76 -6.23 -8.32
N GLU A 101 1.74 -5.48 -9.42
CA GLU A 101 2.80 -4.52 -9.75
C GLU A 101 2.91 -3.39 -8.71
N GLN A 102 1.78 -2.92 -8.17
CA GLN A 102 1.76 -1.89 -7.12
C GLN A 102 2.27 -2.42 -5.76
N MET A 103 1.99 -3.69 -5.44
CA MET A 103 2.42 -4.33 -4.19
C MET A 103 3.90 -4.73 -4.17
N ARG A 104 4.48 -5.08 -5.33
CA ARG A 104 5.88 -5.52 -5.44
C ARG A 104 6.90 -4.60 -4.73
N PRO A 105 6.93 -3.28 -4.94
CA PRO A 105 7.90 -2.40 -4.28
C PRO A 105 7.74 -2.35 -2.76
N LEU A 106 6.52 -2.48 -2.24
CA LEU A 106 6.27 -2.53 -0.78
C LEU A 106 6.89 -3.79 -0.17
N VAL A 107 6.65 -4.95 -0.81
CA VAL A 107 7.19 -6.24 -0.34
C VAL A 107 8.72 -6.25 -0.42
N GLN A 108 9.29 -5.72 -1.51
CA GLN A 108 10.75 -5.61 -1.66
C GLN A 108 11.35 -4.70 -0.59
N GLY A 109 10.74 -3.54 -0.33
CA GLY A 109 11.20 -2.62 0.71
C GLY A 109 11.14 -3.25 2.11
N LEU A 110 10.01 -3.85 2.47
CA LEU A 110 9.85 -4.52 3.76
C LEU A 110 10.83 -5.68 3.97
N ARG A 111 11.03 -6.52 2.95
CA ARG A 111 12.02 -7.60 3.02
C ARG A 111 13.43 -7.08 3.30
N GLN A 112 13.83 -5.98 2.67
CA GLN A 112 15.13 -5.36 2.93
C GLN A 112 15.21 -4.76 4.34
N THR A 113 14.09 -4.32 4.90
CA THR A 113 14.06 -3.74 6.26
C THR A 113 14.22 -4.84 7.30
N VAL A 114 13.43 -5.93 7.17
CA VAL A 114 13.52 -7.12 8.02
C VAL A 114 14.90 -7.76 7.95
N GLN A 115 15.49 -7.87 6.75
CA GLN A 115 16.83 -8.41 6.57
C GLN A 115 17.89 -7.61 7.35
N ARG A 116 17.77 -6.28 7.35
CA ARG A 116 18.69 -5.39 8.09
C ARG A 116 18.52 -5.48 9.60
N GLU A 117 17.29 -5.65 10.07
CA GLU A 117 17.03 -5.86 11.50
C GLU A 117 17.63 -7.20 11.97
N LEU A 118 17.46 -8.27 11.19
CA LEU A 118 18.08 -9.56 11.47
C LEU A 118 19.62 -9.50 11.49
N GLU A 119 20.23 -8.73 10.59
CA GLU A 119 21.68 -8.51 10.57
C GLU A 119 22.15 -7.69 11.78
N ALA A 120 21.39 -6.67 12.19
CA ALA A 120 21.71 -5.87 13.37
C ALA A 120 21.58 -6.66 14.69
N GLU A 121 20.63 -7.60 14.77
CA GLU A 121 20.48 -8.51 15.92
C GLU A 121 21.55 -9.59 15.97
N ALA A 122 22.15 -9.96 14.85
CA ALA A 122 23.25 -10.94 14.79
C ALA A 122 24.62 -10.33 15.15
N GLU A 123 24.78 -9.01 15.02
CA GLU A 123 26.00 -8.27 15.36
C GLU A 123 26.02 -7.73 16.80
N ALA A 124 24.90 -7.81 17.53
CA ALA A 124 24.74 -7.35 18.91
C ALA A 124 24.91 -8.48 19.94
#